data_AF-A0A817RPF8-F1
#
_entry.id   AF-A0A817RPF8-F1
#
_cell.length_a   1.000
_cell.length_b   1.000
_cell.length_c   1.000
_cell.angle_alpha   90.00
_cell.angle_beta   90.00
_cell.angle_gamma   90.00
#
_symmetry.space_group_name_H-M   'P 1'
#
loop_
_entity.id
_entity.type
_entity.pdbx_description
1 polymer ?
#
loop_
_entity_poly.entity_id
_entity_poly.type
_entity_poly.pdbx_seq_one_letter_code
_entity_poly.pdbx_strand_id
1 'polypeptide(L)'
;MSSLRQQHSIIEEKDDKWPTGDQNIVRYLIKKQKFDGLWDIDAENIEHLTGKPLSNFSSFNNQSTLISAIVFVVFERRFATMSAMWHGVAQKARKRLLDLLGKDAKQLESLLEDIRQQL
;
A
#
# COMPACT_ATOMS: atom_id res chain seq x y z
N MET A 1 34.93 -18.20 35.33
CA MET A 1 34.47 -16.80 35.42
C MET A 1 33.88 -16.40 34.09
N SER A 2 32.55 -16.42 34.03
CA SER A 2 31.74 -15.98 32.90
C SER A 2 31.97 -14.51 32.62
N SER A 3 32.06 -14.10 31.35
CA SER A 3 31.38 -12.87 30.92
C SER A 3 31.35 -12.70 29.39
N LEU A 4 30.13 -12.84 28.86
CA LEU A 4 29.53 -12.04 27.80
C LEU A 4 30.14 -12.11 26.39
N ARG A 5 29.77 -13.19 25.69
CA ARG A 5 29.26 -13.06 24.31
C ARG A 5 28.05 -12.12 24.36
N GLN A 6 28.21 -10.86 23.97
CA GLN A 6 27.07 -10.05 23.55
C GLN A 6 26.80 -10.38 22.09
N GLN A 7 25.86 -11.32 21.91
CA GLN A 7 25.13 -11.50 20.67
C GLN A 7 24.42 -10.17 20.37
N HIS A 8 24.89 -9.43 19.37
CA HIS A 8 24.01 -8.52 18.62
C HIS A 8 23.12 -9.38 17.73
N SER A 9 22.16 -10.05 18.36
CA SER A 9 20.89 -10.37 17.70
C SER A 9 20.24 -9.02 17.42
N ILE A 10 20.45 -8.50 16.21
CA ILE A 10 19.52 -7.55 15.63
C ILE A 10 18.22 -8.35 15.54
N ILE A 11 17.37 -8.15 16.53
CA ILE A 11 15.98 -8.59 16.48
C ILE A 11 15.39 -7.72 15.38
N GLU A 12 15.33 -8.25 14.15
CA GLU A 12 14.33 -7.83 13.18
C GLU A 12 12.98 -8.13 13.84
N GLU A 13 12.46 -7.19 14.64
CA GLU A 13 11.09 -7.27 15.12
C GLU A 13 10.20 -7.36 13.87
N LYS A 14 9.46 -8.47 13.78
CA LYS A 14 8.49 -8.78 12.73
C LYS A 14 7.70 -7.54 12.30
N ASP A 15 8.12 -6.91 11.21
CA ASP A 15 7.48 -5.78 10.52
C ASP A 15 6.21 -6.24 9.75
N ASP A 16 5.52 -7.28 10.26
CA ASP A 16 4.38 -7.95 9.63
C ASP A 16 3.06 -7.75 10.39
N LYS A 17 3.09 -7.13 11.57
CA LYS A 17 1.85 -6.81 12.29
C LYS A 17 1.26 -5.49 11.77
N TRP A 18 -0.05 -5.49 11.49
CA TRP A 18 -0.76 -4.27 11.12
C TRP A 18 -0.62 -3.18 12.21
N PRO A 19 -0.16 -1.96 11.86
CA PRO A 19 0.07 -0.91 12.84
C PRO A 19 -1.24 -0.22 13.28
N THR A 20 -1.21 0.37 14.47
CA THR A 20 -2.29 1.23 14.98
C THR A 20 -1.94 2.71 14.80
N GLY A 21 -2.94 3.51 14.40
CA GLY A 21 -2.82 4.95 14.18
C GLY A 21 -2.39 5.30 12.75
N ASP A 22 -3.02 6.34 12.20
CA ASP A 22 -2.90 6.69 10.78
C ASP A 22 -1.46 6.98 10.33
N GLN A 23 -0.68 7.69 11.15
CA GLN A 23 0.72 7.99 10.82
C GLN A 23 1.59 6.72 10.71
N ASN A 24 1.34 5.71 11.56
CA ASN A 24 2.07 4.45 11.53
C ASN A 24 1.61 3.57 10.36
N ILE A 25 0.31 3.60 10.04
CA ILE A 25 -0.23 2.95 8.84
C ILE A 25 0.41 3.54 7.58
N VAL A 26 0.50 4.86 7.45
CA VAL A 26 1.17 5.52 6.31
C VAL A 26 2.64 5.10 6.20
N ARG A 27 3.39 5.08 7.31
CA ARG A 27 4.79 4.61 7.31
C ARG A 27 4.92 3.15 6.89
N TYR A 28 4.05 2.28 7.40
CA TYR A 28 4.02 0.87 7.03
C TYR A 28 3.78 0.70 5.53
N LEU A 29 2.78 1.39 4.98
CA LEU A 29 2.49 1.36 3.55
C LEU A 29 3.67 1.87 2.73
N ILE A 30 4.34 2.96 3.15
CA ILE A 30 5.55 3.45 2.46
C ILE A 30 6.66 2.38 2.44
N LYS A 31 6.92 1.71 3.57
CA LYS A 31 7.93 0.64 3.66
C LYS A 31 7.61 -0.56 2.76
N LYS A 32 6.32 -0.89 2.58
CA LYS A 32 5.86 -2.02 1.76
C LYS A 32 5.78 -1.69 0.25
N GLN A 33 6.17 -0.48 -0.18
CA GLN A 33 6.25 -0.18 -1.60
C GLN A 33 7.49 -0.83 -2.23
N LYS A 34 7.28 -1.62 -3.30
CA LYS A 34 8.32 -2.22 -4.12
C LYS A 34 9.11 -1.17 -4.90
N PHE A 35 10.30 -1.56 -5.36
CA PHE A 35 11.13 -0.70 -6.19
C PHE A 35 10.43 -0.27 -7.50
N ASP A 36 9.52 -1.06 -8.04
CA ASP A 36 8.78 -0.71 -9.26
C ASP A 36 7.61 0.26 -9.02
N GLY A 37 7.29 0.57 -7.77
CA GLY A 37 6.22 1.48 -7.37
C GLY A 37 4.90 0.80 -6.97
N LEU A 38 4.77 -0.53 -7.13
CA LEU A 38 3.61 -1.27 -6.64
C LEU A 38 3.75 -1.61 -5.15
N TRP A 39 2.67 -2.02 -4.50
CA TRP A 39 2.70 -2.46 -3.10
C TRP A 39 2.85 -3.98 -2.97
N ASP A 40 3.68 -4.38 -2.00
CA ASP A 40 3.78 -5.76 -1.51
C ASP A 40 3.01 -5.92 -0.21
N ILE A 41 1.70 -5.99 -0.33
CA ILE A 41 0.80 -6.24 0.80
C ILE A 41 -0.18 -7.35 0.41
N ASP A 42 -0.59 -8.13 1.38
CA ASP A 42 -1.55 -9.22 1.20
C ASP A 42 -3.01 -8.74 1.35
N ALA A 43 -3.94 -9.68 1.16
CA ALA A 43 -5.37 -9.39 1.25
C ALA A 43 -5.82 -9.06 2.69
N GLU A 44 -5.17 -9.62 3.72
CA GLU A 44 -5.49 -9.34 5.13
C GLU A 44 -5.17 -7.88 5.48
N ASN A 45 -4.02 -7.39 5.03
CA ASN A 45 -3.64 -5.98 5.19
C ASN A 45 -4.59 -5.03 4.43
N ILE A 46 -5.12 -5.45 3.27
CA ILE A 46 -6.17 -4.68 2.57
C ILE A 46 -7.46 -4.65 3.39
N GLU A 47 -7.85 -5.76 4.00
CA GLU A 47 -9.03 -5.81 4.85
C GLU A 47 -8.87 -4.91 6.09
N HIS A 48 -7.70 -4.91 6.72
CA HIS A 48 -7.39 -3.96 7.78
C HIS A 48 -7.39 -2.50 7.32
N LEU A 49 -6.93 -2.23 6.09
CA LEU A 49 -6.84 -0.88 5.54
C LEU A 49 -8.22 -0.30 5.19
N THR A 50 -9.09 -1.13 4.62
CA THR A 50 -10.34 -0.71 3.98
C THR A 50 -11.59 -1.12 4.76
N GLY A 51 -11.46 -2.04 5.72
CA GLY A 51 -12.58 -2.67 6.42
C GLY A 51 -13.38 -3.65 5.56
N LYS A 52 -12.90 -3.98 4.35
CA LYS A 52 -13.57 -4.86 3.39
C LYS A 52 -12.56 -5.87 2.82
N PRO A 53 -12.95 -7.14 2.60
CA PRO A 53 -12.05 -8.11 2.00
C PRO A 53 -11.69 -7.71 0.57
N LEU A 54 -10.49 -8.07 0.11
CA LEU A 54 -10.01 -7.77 -1.24
C LEU A 54 -10.97 -8.25 -2.34
N SER A 55 -11.71 -9.34 -2.09
CA SER A 55 -12.72 -9.90 -3.00
C SER A 55 -13.90 -8.97 -3.28
N ASN A 56 -14.14 -7.95 -2.45
CA ASN A 56 -15.19 -6.96 -2.68
C ASN A 56 -14.80 -5.95 -3.75
N PHE A 57 -13.50 -5.83 -4.05
CA PHE A 57 -13.01 -4.95 -5.09
C PHE A 57 -13.11 -5.65 -6.44
N SER A 58 -13.60 -4.93 -7.45
CA SER A 58 -13.83 -5.45 -8.80
C SER A 58 -12.71 -6.35 -9.32
N SER A 59 -13.06 -7.37 -10.11
CA SER A 59 -12.17 -8.42 -10.61
C SER A 59 -11.20 -7.89 -11.67
N PHE A 60 -10.29 -7.01 -11.28
CA PHE A 60 -9.12 -6.72 -12.09
C PHE A 60 -8.19 -7.93 -12.03
N ASN A 61 -7.89 -8.52 -13.18
CA ASN A 61 -7.16 -9.79 -13.26
C ASN A 61 -5.74 -9.74 -12.64
N ASN A 62 -5.18 -8.55 -12.46
CA ASN A 62 -3.90 -8.38 -11.79
C ASN A 62 -4.09 -7.89 -10.34
N GLN A 63 -3.95 -8.80 -9.39
CA GLN A 63 -4.11 -8.51 -7.97
C GLN A 63 -3.12 -7.45 -7.46
N SER A 64 -1.88 -7.41 -7.95
CA SER A 64 -0.90 -6.41 -7.52
C SER A 64 -1.26 -5.00 -8.00
N THR A 65 -1.78 -4.88 -9.22
CA THR A 65 -2.34 -3.62 -9.74
C THR A 65 -3.54 -3.17 -8.90
N LEU A 66 -4.47 -4.09 -8.61
CA LEU A 66 -5.66 -3.81 -7.80
C LEU A 66 -5.29 -3.31 -6.40
N ILE A 67 -4.44 -4.06 -5.70
CA ILE A 67 -3.92 -3.72 -4.38
C ILE A 67 -3.26 -2.34 -4.38
N SER A 68 -2.41 -2.06 -5.38
CA SER A 68 -1.71 -0.78 -5.48
C SER A 68 -2.66 0.38 -5.77
N ALA A 69 -3.69 0.16 -6.58
CA ALA A 69 -4.74 1.15 -6.84
C ALA A 69 -5.57 1.42 -5.57
N ILE A 70 -5.91 0.39 -4.78
CA ILE A 70 -6.59 0.55 -3.49
C ILE A 70 -5.75 1.40 -2.54
N VAL A 71 -4.47 1.07 -2.35
CA VAL A 71 -3.57 1.84 -1.48
C VAL A 71 -3.46 3.30 -1.93
N PHE A 72 -3.33 3.52 -3.25
CA PHE A 72 -3.30 4.86 -3.82
C PHE A 72 -4.57 5.66 -3.47
N VAL A 73 -5.77 5.08 -3.68
CA VAL A 73 -7.03 5.75 -3.36
C VAL A 73 -7.17 6.00 -1.85
N VAL A 74 -6.72 5.06 -1.01
CA VAL A 74 -6.76 5.24 0.45
C VAL A 74 -5.84 6.36 0.89
N PHE A 75 -4.66 6.52 0.28
CA PHE A 75 -3.81 7.68 0.54
C PHE A 75 -4.52 9.00 0.21
N GLU A 76 -5.14 9.08 -0.97
CA GLU A 76 -5.86 10.28 -1.41
C GLU A 76 -7.06 10.62 -0.52
N ARG A 77 -7.79 9.61 0.00
CA ARG A 77 -9.02 9.83 0.78
C ARG A 77 -8.76 9.90 2.28
N ARG A 78 -8.26 8.82 2.87
CA ARG A 78 -8.13 8.68 4.33
C ARG A 78 -6.96 9.47 4.87
N PHE A 79 -5.85 9.51 4.12
CA PHE A 79 -4.60 10.09 4.60
C PHE A 79 -4.27 11.43 3.94
N ALA A 80 -5.25 12.13 3.36
CA ALA A 80 -5.09 13.38 2.63
C ALA A 80 -4.29 14.45 3.39
N THR A 81 -4.53 14.58 4.70
CA THR A 81 -3.88 15.56 5.58
C THR A 81 -2.39 15.27 5.82
N MET A 82 -1.92 14.05 5.50
CA MET A 82 -0.53 13.62 5.61
C MET A 82 0.16 13.50 4.25
N SER A 83 -0.35 14.17 3.21
CA SER A 83 0.16 14.08 1.83
C SER A 83 1.67 14.31 1.70
N ALA A 84 2.25 15.20 2.51
CA ALA A 84 3.69 15.42 2.54
C ALA A 84 4.51 14.14 2.81
N MET A 85 3.94 13.15 3.51
CA MET A 85 4.61 11.87 3.79
C MET A 85 4.55 10.89 2.62
N TRP A 86 3.43 10.81 1.91
CA TRP A 86 3.18 9.75 0.94
C TRP A 86 3.15 10.22 -0.52
N HIS A 87 3.18 11.52 -0.80
CA HIS A 87 3.01 12.06 -2.15
C HIS A 87 4.02 11.47 -3.15
N GLY A 88 5.31 11.40 -2.77
CA GLY A 88 6.35 10.85 -3.65
C GLY A 88 6.12 9.38 -4.02
N VAL A 89 5.74 8.56 -3.04
CA VAL A 89 5.46 7.13 -3.29
C VAL A 89 4.18 6.95 -4.11
N ALA A 90 3.15 7.76 -3.87
CA ALA A 90 1.91 7.71 -4.63
C ALA A 90 2.10 8.13 -6.09
N GLN A 91 2.92 9.16 -6.38
CA GLN A 91 3.22 9.56 -7.76
C GLN A 91 3.97 8.46 -8.52
N LYS A 92 4.92 7.79 -7.86
CA LYS A 92 5.63 6.64 -8.43
C LYS A 92 4.66 5.50 -8.78
N ALA A 93 3.75 5.17 -7.88
CA ALA A 93 2.72 4.16 -8.11
C ALA A 93 1.78 4.55 -9.23
N ARG A 94 1.29 5.79 -9.26
CA ARG A 94 0.41 6.31 -10.31
C ARG A 94 1.03 6.15 -11.70
N LYS A 95 2.32 6.52 -11.84
CA LYS A 95 3.07 6.32 -13.09
C LYS A 95 3.14 4.84 -13.46
N ARG A 96 3.44 3.95 -12.50
CA ARG A 96 3.53 2.51 -12.75
C ARG A 96 2.18 1.91 -13.16
N LEU A 97 1.09 2.29 -12.49
CA LEU A 97 -0.27 1.87 -12.82
C LEU A 97 -0.65 2.32 -14.24
N LEU A 98 -0.32 3.56 -14.60
CA LEU A 98 -0.53 4.08 -15.94
C LEU A 98 0.23 3.25 -16.99
N ASP A 99 1.51 2.93 -16.74
CA ASP A 99 2.31 2.11 -17.65
C ASP A 99 1.73 0.69 -17.83
N LEU A 100 1.19 0.09 -16.76
CA LEU A 100 0.55 -1.24 -16.81
C LEU A 100 -0.80 -1.24 -17.54
N LEU A 101 -1.51 -0.12 -17.51
CA LEU A 101 -2.77 0.09 -18.24
C LEU A 101 -2.54 0.62 -19.66
N GLY A 102 -1.39 0.29 -20.27
CA GLY A 102 -1.09 0.67 -21.65
C GLY A 102 -0.95 2.18 -21.88
N LYS A 103 -0.66 2.94 -20.82
CA LYS A 103 -0.62 4.42 -20.80
C LYS A 103 -1.98 5.08 -21.09
N ASP A 104 -3.08 4.36 -20.87
CA ASP A 104 -4.42 4.90 -20.98
C ASP A 104 -4.84 5.56 -19.65
N ALA A 105 -4.79 6.89 -19.63
CA ALA A 105 -5.20 7.67 -18.47
C ALA A 105 -6.69 7.51 -18.15
N LYS A 106 -7.55 7.26 -19.15
CA LYS A 106 -8.99 7.05 -18.90
C LYS A 106 -9.25 5.74 -18.18
N GLN A 107 -8.55 4.67 -18.58
CA GLN A 107 -8.62 3.39 -17.88
C GLN A 107 -8.13 3.49 -16.44
N LEU A 108 -7.03 4.22 -16.22
CA LEU A 108 -6.54 4.46 -14.87
C LEU A 108 -7.58 5.21 -14.03
N GLU A 109 -8.10 6.35 -14.50
CA GLU A 109 -9.08 7.11 -13.74
C GLU A 109 -10.39 6.34 -13.52
N SER A 110 -10.83 5.52 -14.48
CA SER A 110 -11.97 4.62 -14.30
C SER A 110 -11.74 3.60 -13.18
N LEU A 111 -10.57 2.95 -13.16
CA LEU A 111 -10.21 1.99 -12.11
C LEU A 111 -10.18 2.67 -10.73
N LEU A 112 -9.55 3.85 -10.64
CA LEU A 112 -9.46 4.59 -9.38
C LEU A 112 -10.85 5.03 -8.91
N GLU A 113 -11.71 5.48 -9.81
CA GLU A 113 -13.07 5.88 -9.47
C GLU A 113 -13.92 4.69 -9.02
N ASP A 114 -13.85 3.56 -9.70
CA ASP A 114 -14.53 2.33 -9.30
C ASP A 114 -14.14 1.93 -7.86
N ILE A 115 -12.85 1.99 -7.54
CA ILE A 115 -12.35 1.72 -6.18
C ILE A 115 -12.85 2.78 -5.19
N ARG A 116 -12.88 4.07 -5.56
CA ARG A 116 -13.42 5.13 -4.70
C ARG A 116 -14.87 4.87 -4.33
N GLN A 117 -15.71 4.42 -5.26
CA GLN A 117 -17.12 4.10 -5.00
C GLN A 117 -17.29 2.88 -4.07
N GLN A 118 -16.27 2.01 -4.00
CA GLN A 118 -16.27 0.80 -3.19
C GLN A 118 -15.65 0.99 -1.81
N LEU A 119 -14.99 2.12 -1.53
CA LEU A 119 -14.43 2.48 -0.20
C LEU A 119 -15.45 3.29 0.60
#